data_AF-A0A4Z0PM61-F1
#
_entry.id   AF-A0A4Z0PM61-F1
#
_cell.length_a   1.000
_cell.length_b   1.000
_cell.length_c   1.000
_cell.angle_alpha   90.00
_cell.angle_beta   90.00
_cell.angle_gamma   90.00
#
_symmetry.space_group_name_H-M   'P 1'
#
loop_
_entity.id
_entity.type
_entity.pdbx_description
1 polymer ?
#
loop_
_entity_poly.entity_id
_entity_poly.type
_entity_poly.pdbx_seq_one_letter_code
_entity_poly.pdbx_strand_id
1 'polypeptide(L)'
;MTNVSACLLLATISGLTSCQPTPATDRPVPPAVTTSAMAAPTEAAARDAVHRYVQAQPNAALFVPDSAQVLRVDTHWQVLVPRTDWADRMPNKAAFEVDRQTGVVRALPVK
;
A
#
# COMPACT_ATOMS: atom_id res chain seq x y z
N MET A 1 -64.00 -17.38 -12.24
CA MET A 1 -63.32 -18.41 -11.44
C MET A 1 -62.81 -17.77 -10.18
N THR A 2 -63.22 -18.35 -9.06
CA THR A 2 -63.23 -17.86 -7.68
C THR A 2 -61.92 -18.18 -6.96
N ASN A 3 -61.51 -17.34 -5.99
CA ASN A 3 -60.82 -17.64 -4.72
C ASN A 3 -60.51 -16.28 -4.04
N VAL A 4 -61.21 -15.76 -3.03
CA VAL A 4 -61.60 -16.21 -1.68
C VAL A 4 -60.44 -16.28 -0.68
N SER A 5 -60.69 -15.58 0.44
CA SER A 5 -60.11 -15.67 1.79
C SER A 5 -58.72 -15.08 2.01
N ALA A 6 -58.62 -13.91 2.67
CA ALA A 6 -58.89 -13.66 4.09
C ALA A 6 -57.83 -14.29 5.01
N CYS A 7 -56.98 -13.46 5.59
CA CYS A 7 -56.52 -13.50 6.98
C CYS A 7 -55.50 -12.37 7.17
N LEU A 8 -55.83 -11.33 7.93
CA LEU A 8 -55.70 -11.25 9.39
C LEU A 8 -54.35 -10.60 9.79
N LEU A 9 -54.47 -9.37 10.29
CA LEU A 9 -53.78 -8.81 11.46
C LEU A 9 -52.25 -8.61 11.48
N LEU A 10 -51.91 -7.65 12.36
CA LEU A 10 -50.64 -7.33 13.02
C LEU A 10 -49.74 -6.32 12.28
N ALA A 11 -49.77 -5.04 12.69
CA ALA A 11 -49.23 -4.47 13.93
C ALA A 11 -47.80 -3.97 13.73
N THR A 12 -47.66 -2.63 13.85
CA THR A 12 -46.59 -1.88 14.52
C THR A 12 -45.20 -2.50 14.52
N ILE A 13 -44.18 -1.83 13.94
CA ILE A 13 -42.99 -1.39 14.70
C ILE A 13 -42.32 -0.21 13.97
N SER A 14 -42.20 0.92 14.66
CA SER A 14 -41.27 2.01 14.33
C SER A 14 -39.82 1.51 14.38
N GLY A 15 -39.05 1.77 13.32
CA GLY A 15 -37.62 1.51 13.28
C GLY A 15 -36.89 2.59 12.50
N LEU A 16 -36.54 3.69 13.19
CA LEU A 16 -35.47 4.58 12.75
C LEU A 16 -34.18 3.77 12.75
N THR A 17 -33.64 3.42 11.59
CA THR A 17 -32.25 2.99 11.48
C THR A 17 -31.69 3.28 10.10
N SER A 18 -30.65 4.11 10.13
CA SER A 18 -29.50 4.19 9.23
C SER A 18 -29.74 4.28 7.72
N CYS A 19 -29.44 5.47 7.20
CA CYS A 19 -28.80 5.63 5.91
C CYS A 19 -27.64 4.63 5.79
N GLN A 20 -27.82 3.58 5.00
CA GLN A 20 -26.71 2.70 4.62
C GLN A 20 -25.72 3.54 3.80
N PRO A 21 -24.43 3.58 4.19
CA PRO A 21 -23.39 4.06 3.30
C PRO A 21 -23.37 3.17 2.05
N THR A 22 -23.54 3.79 0.89
CA THR A 22 -23.25 3.16 -0.41
C THR A 22 -21.86 2.53 -0.35
N PRO A 23 -21.69 1.24 -0.69
CA PRO A 23 -20.37 0.66 -0.81
C PRO A 23 -19.61 1.44 -1.88
N ALA A 24 -18.54 2.14 -1.47
CA ALA A 24 -17.53 2.57 -2.42
C ALA A 24 -17.05 1.29 -3.12
N THR A 25 -17.24 1.23 -4.42
CA THR A 25 -16.65 0.21 -5.29
C THR A 25 -15.18 0.06 -4.90
N ASP A 26 -14.88 -1.08 -4.29
CA ASP A 26 -13.54 -1.54 -3.97
C ASP A 26 -12.81 -1.68 -5.30
N ARG A 27 -12.13 -0.60 -5.70
CA ARG A 27 -11.11 -0.69 -6.74
C ARG A 27 -10.06 -1.60 -6.12
N PRO A 28 -9.70 -2.74 -6.73
CA PRO A 28 -8.69 -3.62 -6.17
C PRO A 28 -7.45 -2.76 -5.90
N VAL A 29 -7.17 -2.48 -4.63
CA VAL A 29 -5.85 -2.01 -4.23
C VAL A 29 -4.95 -3.15 -4.66
N PRO A 30 -4.03 -2.95 -5.62
CA PRO A 30 -3.09 -3.99 -5.98
C PRO A 30 -2.46 -4.46 -4.67
N PRO A 31 -2.42 -5.77 -4.39
CA PRO A 31 -1.83 -6.26 -3.16
C PRO A 31 -0.45 -5.61 -3.05
N ALA A 32 -0.21 -4.87 -1.96
CA ALA A 32 1.12 -4.39 -1.66
C ALA A 32 2.00 -5.64 -1.70
N VAL A 33 2.86 -5.74 -2.72
CA VAL A 33 3.76 -6.87 -2.92
C VAL A 33 4.61 -6.98 -1.68
N THR A 34 4.16 -7.85 -0.77
CA THR A 34 4.84 -8.10 0.49
C THR A 34 5.85 -9.17 0.16
N THR A 35 6.96 -8.74 -0.44
CA THR A 35 8.10 -9.63 -0.70
C THR A 35 8.47 -10.25 0.64
N SER A 36 8.58 -11.58 0.71
CA SER A 36 8.86 -12.30 1.96
C SER A 36 10.05 -11.66 2.65
N ALA A 37 9.77 -10.96 3.75
CA ALA A 37 10.69 -10.02 4.34
C ALA A 37 11.70 -10.79 5.21
N MET A 38 12.98 -10.64 4.88
CA MET A 38 14.10 -11.09 5.71
C MET A 38 14.67 -9.86 6.41
N ALA A 39 15.02 -10.00 7.69
CA ALA A 39 15.65 -8.94 8.47
C ALA A 39 16.74 -8.19 7.69
N ALA A 40 16.79 -6.87 7.85
CA ALA A 40 17.76 -6.00 7.18
C ALA A 40 18.67 -5.31 8.22
N PRO A 41 19.56 -6.04 8.92
CA PRO A 41 20.40 -5.47 9.97
C PRO A 41 21.49 -4.53 9.43
N THR A 42 21.80 -4.60 8.13
CA THR A 42 22.86 -3.82 7.47
C THR A 42 22.31 -2.93 6.36
N GLU A 43 23.09 -1.90 5.99
CA GLU A 43 22.81 -1.04 4.85
C GLU A 43 22.67 -1.84 3.54
N ALA A 44 23.55 -2.80 3.30
CA ALA A 44 23.51 -3.65 2.10
C ALA A 44 22.20 -4.45 2.04
N ALA A 45 21.79 -5.06 3.16
CA ALA A 45 20.53 -5.80 3.22
C ALA A 45 19.30 -4.89 2.98
N ALA A 46 19.36 -3.63 3.43
CA ALA A 46 18.31 -2.65 3.16
C ALA A 46 18.24 -2.27 1.67
N ARG A 47 19.40 -2.04 1.04
CA ARG A 47 19.51 -1.77 -0.39
C ARG A 47 18.97 -2.96 -1.20
N ASP A 48 19.33 -4.19 -0.84
CA ASP A 48 18.85 -5.41 -1.49
C ASP A 48 17.35 -5.63 -1.33
N ALA A 49 16.80 -5.30 -0.15
CA ALA A 49 15.36 -5.35 0.09
C ALA A 49 14.61 -4.37 -0.82
N VAL A 50 15.09 -3.12 -0.92
CA VAL A 50 14.49 -2.11 -1.81
C VAL A 50 14.68 -2.46 -3.28
N HIS A 51 15.83 -3.00 -3.67
CA HIS A 51 16.08 -3.46 -5.04
C HIS A 51 15.03 -4.51 -5.45
N ARG A 52 14.83 -5.55 -4.63
CA ARG A 52 13.80 -6.57 -4.88
C ARG A 52 12.38 -5.99 -4.92
N TYR A 53 12.07 -5.09 -3.98
CA TYR A 53 10.77 -4.42 -3.93
C TYR A 53 10.49 -3.60 -5.21
N VAL A 54 11.49 -2.84 -5.69
CA VAL A 54 11.40 -2.04 -6.91
C VAL A 54 11.28 -2.92 -8.15
N GLN A 55 12.06 -4.00 -8.24
CA GLN A 55 11.99 -4.93 -9.38
C GLN A 55 10.62 -5.62 -9.52
N ALA A 56 9.89 -5.77 -8.42
CA ALA A 56 8.53 -6.33 -8.44
C ALA A 56 7.46 -5.33 -8.94
N GLN A 57 7.81 -4.06 -9.16
CA GLN A 57 6.87 -3.03 -9.60
C GLN A 57 6.75 -2.96 -11.13
N PRO A 58 5.57 -2.61 -11.67
CA PRO A 58 5.37 -2.51 -13.12
C PRO A 58 6.24 -1.41 -13.77
N ASN A 59 6.69 -0.42 -13.00
CA ASN A 59 7.50 0.71 -13.45
C ASN A 59 8.96 0.62 -12.96
N ALA A 60 9.47 -0.58 -12.68
CA ALA A 60 10.83 -0.79 -12.19
C ALA A 60 11.92 -0.08 -13.02
N ALA A 61 11.73 0.01 -14.34
CA ALA A 61 12.66 0.67 -15.27
C ALA A 61 12.87 2.18 -15.03
N LEU A 62 12.00 2.82 -14.24
CA LEU A 62 12.13 4.24 -13.88
C LEU A 62 13.09 4.48 -12.70
N PHE A 63 13.47 3.43 -11.98
CA PHE A 63 14.31 3.54 -10.79
C PHE A 63 15.77 3.19 -11.08
N VAL A 64 16.70 3.85 -10.38
CA VAL A 64 18.14 3.56 -10.46
C VAL A 64 18.66 3.04 -9.11
N PRO A 65 18.37 1.77 -8.76
CA PRO A 65 18.63 1.24 -7.42
C PRO A 65 20.13 1.13 -7.06
N ASP A 66 21.01 0.96 -8.04
CA ASP A 66 22.47 0.95 -7.78
C ASP A 66 22.99 2.31 -7.30
N SER A 67 22.26 3.38 -7.62
CA SER A 67 22.56 4.75 -7.17
C SER A 67 21.79 5.12 -5.90
N ALA A 68 21.24 4.13 -5.18
CA ALA A 68 20.48 4.36 -3.96
C ALA A 68 21.38 4.76 -2.79
N GLN A 69 20.97 5.84 -2.12
CA GLN A 69 21.56 6.28 -0.86
C GLN A 69 20.78 5.66 0.29
N VAL A 70 21.48 5.21 1.33
CA VAL A 70 20.86 4.59 2.50
C VAL A 70 21.24 5.40 3.73
N LEU A 71 20.24 5.75 4.52
CA LEU A 71 20.37 6.51 5.75
C LEU A 71 19.82 5.67 6.90
N ARG A 72 20.51 5.68 8.04
CA ARG A 72 20.01 5.05 9.26
C ARG A 72 19.08 6.00 9.98
N VAL A 73 17.86 5.57 10.29
CA VAL A 73 16.88 6.36 11.05
C VAL A 73 16.29 5.46 12.13
N ASP A 74 16.81 5.59 13.35
CA ASP A 74 16.41 4.79 14.52
C ASP A 74 16.35 3.27 14.22
N THR A 75 15.14 2.71 14.19
CA THR A 75 14.83 1.30 13.97
C THR A 75 14.65 0.93 12.50
N HIS A 76 14.81 1.87 11.58
CA HIS A 76 14.62 1.71 10.14
C HIS A 76 15.83 2.19 9.33
N TRP A 77 15.88 1.78 8.07
CA TRP A 77 16.67 2.41 7.03
C TRP A 77 15.77 3.26 6.17
N GLN A 78 16.20 4.48 5.85
CA GLN A 78 15.62 5.26 4.78
C GLN A 78 16.48 5.10 3.53
N VAL A 79 15.90 4.61 2.45
CA VAL A 79 16.57 4.37 1.18
C VAL A 79 16.02 5.33 0.14
N LEU A 80 16.89 6.18 -0.40
CA LEU A 80 16.56 7.17 -1.41
C LEU A 80 17.02 6.67 -2.77
N VAL A 81 16.07 6.35 -3.65
CA VAL A 81 16.33 5.80 -4.98
C VAL A 81 16.04 6.86 -6.05
N PRO A 82 17.03 7.26 -6.87
CA PRO A 82 16.79 8.14 -7.99
C PRO A 82 15.74 7.60 -8.96
N ARG A 83 14.96 8.52 -9.53
CA ARG A 83 13.99 8.23 -10.58
C ARG A 83 14.31 9.00 -11.85
N THR A 84 14.34 8.31 -12.99
CA THR A 84 14.67 8.90 -14.29
C THR A 84 13.58 9.84 -14.78
N ASP A 85 12.31 9.55 -14.47
CA ASP A 85 11.16 10.39 -14.83
C ASP A 85 11.02 11.66 -13.97
N TRP A 86 11.82 11.78 -12.90
CA TRP A 86 11.85 12.92 -11.99
C TRP A 86 13.14 13.74 -12.07
N ALA A 87 13.97 13.53 -13.10
CA ALA A 87 15.27 14.19 -13.23
C ALA A 87 15.19 15.72 -13.10
N ASP A 88 14.11 16.34 -13.61
CA ASP A 88 13.91 17.79 -13.62
C ASP A 88 12.96 18.29 -12.51
N ARG A 89 12.69 17.48 -11.47
CA ARG A 89 11.74 17.82 -10.39
C ARG A 89 12.39 17.67 -9.02
N MET A 90 11.90 18.43 -8.04
CA MET A 90 12.24 18.20 -6.63
C MET A 90 11.04 17.60 -5.87
N PRO A 91 11.26 16.56 -5.05
CA PRO A 91 12.47 15.74 -4.99
C PRO A 91 12.59 14.80 -6.22
N ASN A 92 13.83 14.53 -6.65
CA ASN A 92 14.13 13.64 -7.78
C ASN A 92 14.36 12.16 -7.35
N LYS A 93 14.09 11.83 -6.09
CA LYS A 93 14.28 10.50 -5.52
C LYS A 93 13.01 10.02 -4.87
N ALA A 94 12.66 8.76 -5.09
CA ALA A 94 11.69 8.07 -4.28
C ALA A 94 12.33 7.68 -2.94
N ALA A 95 11.57 7.83 -1.85
CA ALA A 95 12.00 7.42 -0.53
C ALA A 95 11.30 6.12 -0.14
N PHE A 96 12.07 5.19 0.44
CA PHE A 96 11.56 3.94 0.99
C PHE A 96 12.04 3.81 2.43
N GLU A 97 11.21 3.23 3.28
CA GLU A 97 11.57 2.79 4.61
C GLU A 97 11.74 1.28 4.61
N VAL A 98 12.79 0.80 5.27
CA VAL A 98 13.03 -0.61 5.51
C VAL A 98 13.14 -0.83 7.01
N ASP A 99 12.23 -1.61 7.57
CA ASP A 99 12.35 -2.03 8.96
C ASP A 99 13.58 -2.94 9.14
N ARG A 100 14.44 -2.64 10.11
CA ARG A 100 15.72 -3.37 10.25
C ARG A 100 15.55 -4.79 10.78
N GLN A 101 14.47 -5.05 11.53
CA GLN A 101 14.25 -6.35 12.17
C GLN A 101 13.51 -7.32 11.24
N THR A 102 12.59 -6.81 10.45
CA THR A 102 11.71 -7.59 9.58
C THR A 102 12.09 -7.50 8.11
N GLY A 103 12.77 -6.42 7.70
CA GLY A 103 13.08 -6.13 6.30
C GLY A 103 11.87 -5.67 5.48
N VAL A 104 10.74 -5.35 6.12
CA VAL A 104 9.54 -4.86 5.45
C VAL A 104 9.85 -3.52 4.80
N VAL A 105 9.61 -3.44 3.49
CA VAL A 105 9.82 -2.22 2.69
C VAL A 105 8.49 -1.48 2.54
N ARG A 106 8.51 -0.16 2.75
CA ARG A 106 7.36 0.73 2.51
C ARG A 106 7.81 1.91 1.65
N ALA A 107 7.04 2.23 0.61
CA ALA A 107 7.24 3.47 -0.15
C ALA A 107 6.69 4.65 0.63
N LEU A 108 7.44 5.75 0.69
CA LEU A 108 7.00 6.99 1.30
C LEU A 108 6.41 7.94 0.25
N PRO A 109 5.29 8.61 0.56
CA PRO A 109 4.74 9.63 -0.31
C PRO A 109 5.69 10.82 -0.36
N VAL A 110 5.94 11.28 -1.58
CA VAL A 110 6.62 12.54 -1.85
C VAL A 110 5.63 13.68 -1.66
N LYS A 111 6.04 14.74 -0.96
CA LYS A 111 5.25 15.96 -0.74
C LYS A 111 5.60 17.04 -1.75
#